data_AF-A0A452EZ95-F1
#
_entry.id   AF-A0A452EZ95-F1
#
_cell.length_a   1.000
_cell.length_b   1.000
_cell.length_c   1.000
_cell.angle_alpha   90.00
_cell.angle_beta   90.00
_cell.angle_gamma   90.00
#
_symmetry.space_group_name_H-M   'P 1'
#
loop_
_entity.id
_entity.type
_entity.pdbx_description
1 polymer ?
#
loop_
_entity_poly.entity_id
_entity_poly.type
_entity_poly.pdbx_seq_one_letter_code
_entity_poly.pdbx_strand_id
1 'polypeptide(L)'
;MLQGRPEPGPKSWRGRRTKAAETDSRAVQEGDARGVHQLATLLMELDTEDEASRLLAADALYRLGRLDDAHKALLAALSRRPQAAPVLVRLALLQFRRGFSYDANQLVKKVVQSGDTACLQSTLAVFCHEDRQLLWGHCHTRALAILRARPGGAEGGAHTREAIAYLSLAIFASGNQATESLLARARCYGFLGQKKTAMFDFTSVLRTEPGNAQALCGRALLHLALDEQKEAVDDILSALRLNPRTAVPEICSLKPEAQALITQSLSSRCRTLLSQLPDTGARLSDKDAQNLLAAGKALIEIDARQPLWHMLLADALTAVGSFEEAGAHLQKVLHLTPPSEAARARRGLLRLKKGDVVAAAQDLQCLAETDAQDLGFLLCLLEASERQSLTQAAVQEADTLLNLGQPRQALGYCSLAILAGGSSTCHLRRRATCLAELQEFSRALGDLDHVLREGSRDSDLQTQVEDFCSRGRLLLGLGDEAAAAGAFAQALHLAPTQAQSSLWERPGRAPAAHILLCQARCCLVEQRYSEAWTAAEAGLLLDPEHSGLKRLKARIRREASSGCRLH
;
A
#
# COMPACT_ATOMS: atom_id res chain seq x y z
N MET A 1 63.65 -10.22 -50.23
CA MET A 1 63.46 -10.43 -48.77
C MET A 1 62.43 -9.40 -48.32
N LEU A 2 61.30 -9.68 -47.67
CA LEU A 2 60.66 -10.87 -47.12
C LEU A 2 59.15 -10.56 -47.15
N GLN A 3 58.34 -11.49 -47.67
CA GLN A 3 56.88 -11.46 -47.56
C GLN A 3 56.50 -11.85 -46.12
N GLY A 4 55.79 -10.97 -45.40
CA GLY A 4 55.25 -11.27 -44.08
C GLY A 4 54.03 -12.19 -44.18
N ARG A 5 54.15 -13.39 -43.60
CA ARG A 5 53.04 -14.33 -43.39
C ARG A 5 52.17 -13.87 -42.22
N PRO A 6 50.85 -14.12 -42.23
CA PRO A 6 50.00 -13.94 -41.06
C PRO A 6 50.16 -15.12 -40.08
N GLU A 7 50.29 -14.80 -38.79
CA GLU A 7 50.29 -15.80 -37.70
C GLU A 7 48.89 -16.41 -37.51
N PRO A 8 48.77 -17.73 -37.26
CA PRO A 8 47.52 -18.34 -36.84
C PRO A 8 47.30 -18.17 -35.33
N GLY A 9 46.16 -17.58 -34.96
CA GLY A 9 45.69 -17.48 -33.58
C GLY A 9 45.44 -18.85 -32.91
N PRO A 10 45.28 -18.87 -31.57
CA PRO A 10 45.32 -20.10 -30.78
C PRO A 10 44.09 -20.97 -31.08
N LYS A 11 44.34 -22.13 -31.69
CA LYS A 11 43.36 -23.21 -31.88
C LYS A 11 42.84 -23.70 -30.52
N SER A 12 41.53 -23.92 -30.47
CA SER A 12 40.78 -24.47 -29.34
C SER A 12 41.29 -25.84 -28.88
N TRP A 13 42.05 -25.89 -27.79
CA TRP A 13 42.46 -27.14 -27.12
C TRP A 13 41.54 -27.57 -25.96
N ARG A 14 40.39 -26.90 -25.74
CA ARG A 14 39.42 -27.27 -24.68
C ARG A 14 38.34 -28.27 -25.10
N GLY A 15 38.15 -28.55 -26.40
CA GLY A 15 37.05 -29.42 -26.87
C GLY A 15 37.37 -30.92 -27.00
N ARG A 16 38.65 -31.33 -26.98
CA ARG A 16 39.05 -32.76 -27.15
C ARG A 16 39.31 -33.50 -25.84
N ARG A 17 39.63 -32.80 -24.74
CA ARG A 17 39.87 -33.44 -23.43
C ARG A 17 38.57 -33.90 -22.72
N THR A 18 37.45 -33.22 -22.95
CA THR A 18 36.14 -33.60 -22.36
C THR A 18 35.57 -34.86 -22.97
N LYS A 19 35.63 -35.02 -24.31
CA LYS A 19 35.15 -36.23 -24.99
C LYS A 19 35.94 -37.50 -24.61
N ALA A 20 37.26 -37.40 -24.45
CA ALA A 20 38.09 -38.54 -24.03
C ALA A 20 37.83 -38.94 -22.56
N ALA A 21 37.62 -37.97 -21.67
CA ALA A 21 37.25 -38.21 -20.28
C ALA A 21 35.81 -38.77 -20.13
N GLU A 22 34.88 -38.34 -20.98
CA GLU A 22 33.52 -38.91 -21.04
C GLU A 22 33.52 -40.36 -21.55
N THR A 23 34.34 -40.69 -22.55
CA THR A 23 34.46 -42.07 -23.06
C THR A 23 35.12 -43.01 -22.05
N ASP A 24 36.15 -42.56 -21.34
CA ASP A 24 36.75 -43.34 -20.24
C ASP A 24 35.79 -43.52 -19.07
N SER A 25 35.00 -42.48 -18.71
CA SER A 25 33.98 -42.60 -17.66
C SER A 25 32.84 -43.56 -18.02
N ARG A 26 32.44 -43.61 -19.31
CA ARG A 26 31.42 -44.54 -19.81
C ARG A 26 31.91 -45.97 -19.83
N ALA A 27 33.16 -46.20 -20.25
CA ALA A 27 33.77 -47.53 -20.23
C ALA A 27 33.90 -48.09 -18.81
N VAL A 28 34.24 -47.25 -17.82
CA VAL A 28 34.28 -47.62 -16.40
C VAL A 28 32.88 -47.90 -15.85
N GLN A 29 31.89 -47.05 -16.15
CA GLN A 29 30.50 -47.25 -15.74
C GLN A 29 29.86 -48.51 -16.37
N GLU A 30 30.23 -48.85 -17.61
CA GLU A 30 29.83 -50.10 -18.26
C GLU A 30 30.48 -51.32 -17.61
N GLY A 31 31.77 -51.24 -17.23
CA GLY A 31 32.47 -52.27 -16.48
C GLY A 31 31.81 -52.55 -15.12
N ASP A 32 31.51 -51.48 -14.38
CA ASP A 32 30.82 -51.56 -13.09
C ASP A 32 29.40 -52.14 -13.24
N ALA A 33 28.64 -51.72 -14.27
CA ALA A 33 27.31 -52.24 -14.54
C ALA A 33 27.31 -53.73 -14.88
N ARG A 34 28.31 -54.22 -15.63
CA ARG A 34 28.47 -55.66 -15.92
C ARG A 34 28.75 -56.47 -14.65
N GLY A 35 29.63 -55.97 -13.79
CA GLY A 35 29.94 -56.61 -12.50
C GLY A 35 28.73 -56.66 -11.57
N VAL A 36 27.98 -55.55 -11.46
CA VAL A 36 26.74 -55.49 -10.69
C VAL A 36 25.69 -56.46 -11.25
N HIS A 37 25.56 -56.56 -12.58
CA HIS A 37 24.62 -57.50 -13.18
C HIS A 37 24.97 -58.96 -12.87
N GLN A 38 26.25 -59.35 -12.96
CA GLN A 38 26.71 -60.71 -12.65
C GLN A 38 26.46 -61.06 -11.18
N LEU A 39 26.81 -60.15 -10.26
CA LEU A 39 26.56 -60.34 -8.82
C LEU A 39 25.07 -60.45 -8.51
N ALA A 40 24.25 -59.55 -9.06
CA ALA A 40 22.80 -59.59 -8.87
C ALA A 40 22.18 -60.88 -9.42
N THR A 41 22.69 -61.41 -10.53
CA THR A 41 22.23 -62.68 -11.10
C THR A 41 22.58 -63.86 -10.19
N LEU A 42 23.80 -63.91 -9.63
CA LEU A 42 24.20 -64.93 -8.66
C LEU A 42 23.34 -64.87 -7.38
N LEU A 43 23.06 -63.68 -6.88
CA LEU A 43 22.18 -63.51 -5.72
C LEU A 43 20.76 -64.00 -5.99
N MET A 44 20.25 -63.79 -7.21
CA MET A 44 18.94 -64.33 -7.63
C MET A 44 18.93 -65.86 -7.77
N GLU A 45 20.06 -66.49 -8.07
CA GLU A 45 20.19 -67.96 -8.09
C GLU A 45 20.23 -68.55 -6.67
N LEU A 46 20.81 -67.81 -5.73
CA LEU A 46 20.88 -68.20 -4.31
C LEU A 46 19.56 -67.98 -3.58
N ASP A 47 18.88 -66.88 -3.85
CA ASP A 47 17.55 -66.57 -3.34
C ASP A 47 16.65 -66.11 -4.49
N THR A 48 15.82 -67.03 -4.98
CA THR A 48 14.88 -66.74 -6.06
C THR A 48 13.79 -65.75 -5.65
N GLU A 49 13.63 -65.47 -4.34
CA GLU A 49 12.68 -64.51 -3.77
C GLU A 49 13.27 -63.12 -3.50
N ASP A 50 14.60 -62.93 -3.63
CA ASP A 50 15.23 -61.62 -3.42
C ASP A 50 14.82 -60.57 -4.47
N GLU A 51 13.99 -59.62 -4.04
CA GLU A 51 13.49 -58.50 -4.83
C GLU A 51 14.56 -57.45 -5.12
N ALA A 52 15.46 -57.19 -4.16
CA ALA A 52 16.49 -56.17 -4.31
C ALA A 52 17.46 -56.57 -5.41
N SER A 53 17.90 -57.84 -5.42
CA SER A 53 18.77 -58.37 -6.48
C SER A 53 18.11 -58.36 -7.85
N ARG A 54 16.80 -58.66 -7.95
CA ARG A 54 16.05 -58.54 -9.22
C ARG A 54 16.00 -57.10 -9.75
N LEU A 55 15.74 -56.13 -8.88
CA LEU A 55 15.73 -54.71 -9.27
C LEU A 55 17.12 -54.22 -9.67
N LEU A 56 18.16 -54.63 -8.93
CA LEU A 56 19.56 -54.31 -9.27
C LEU A 56 19.98 -54.92 -10.61
N ALA A 57 19.57 -56.15 -10.90
CA ALA A 57 19.83 -56.79 -12.19
C ALA A 57 19.16 -56.04 -13.34
N ALA A 58 17.91 -55.60 -13.17
CA ALA A 58 17.19 -54.80 -14.16
C ALA A 58 17.83 -53.40 -14.37
N ASP A 59 18.23 -52.74 -13.27
CA ASP A 59 18.90 -51.44 -13.29
C ASP A 59 20.26 -51.53 -14.02
N ALA A 60 21.00 -52.62 -13.80
CA ALA A 60 22.25 -52.90 -14.51
C ALA A 60 22.02 -53.17 -16.00
N LEU A 61 21.01 -53.96 -16.37
CA LEU A 61 20.64 -54.19 -17.78
C LEU A 61 20.25 -52.89 -18.49
N TYR A 62 19.53 -52.00 -17.82
CA TYR A 62 19.22 -50.67 -18.34
C TYR A 62 20.48 -49.85 -18.62
N ARG A 63 21.45 -49.84 -17.69
CA ARG A 63 22.73 -49.13 -17.86
C ARG A 63 23.57 -49.70 -19.01
N LEU A 64 23.45 -51.00 -19.27
CA LEU A 64 24.09 -51.68 -20.40
C LEU A 64 23.35 -51.47 -21.74
N GLY A 65 22.25 -50.71 -21.77
CA GLY A 65 21.45 -50.48 -22.97
C GLY A 65 20.59 -51.68 -23.41
N ARG A 66 20.53 -52.76 -22.61
CA ARG A 66 19.73 -53.95 -22.88
C ARG A 66 18.28 -53.75 -22.42
N LEU A 67 17.58 -52.84 -23.08
CA LEU A 67 16.25 -52.37 -22.67
C LEU A 67 15.19 -53.47 -22.66
N ASP A 68 15.18 -54.38 -23.64
CA ASP A 68 14.18 -55.46 -23.69
C ASP A 68 14.37 -56.49 -22.58
N ASP A 69 15.62 -56.76 -22.19
CA ASP A 69 15.93 -57.69 -21.11
C ASP A 69 15.60 -57.07 -19.74
N ALA A 70 15.93 -55.78 -19.56
CA ALA A 70 15.50 -55.01 -18.39
C ALA A 70 13.98 -54.97 -18.28
N HIS A 71 13.26 -54.80 -19.40
CA HIS A 71 11.79 -54.84 -19.44
C HIS A 71 11.22 -56.18 -18.95
N LYS A 72 11.74 -57.29 -19.48
CA LYS A 72 11.31 -58.65 -19.09
C LYS A 72 11.56 -58.91 -17.62
N ALA A 73 12.74 -58.54 -17.11
CA ALA A 73 13.09 -58.68 -15.70
C ALA A 73 12.12 -57.91 -14.79
N LEU A 74 11.75 -56.69 -15.18
CA LEU A 74 10.80 -55.87 -14.43
C LEU A 74 9.35 -56.38 -14.52
N LEU A 75 8.92 -56.95 -15.65
CA LEU A 75 7.60 -57.59 -15.74
C LEU A 75 7.51 -58.83 -14.83
N ALA A 76 8.59 -59.61 -14.73
CA ALA A 76 8.68 -60.73 -13.80
C ALA A 76 8.68 -60.28 -12.33
N ALA A 77 9.23 -59.10 -12.03
CA ALA A 77 9.11 -58.50 -10.70
C ALA A 77 7.68 -58.01 -10.43
N LEU A 78 7.02 -57.40 -11.42
CA LEU A 78 5.66 -56.87 -11.30
C LEU A 78 4.62 -57.97 -11.08
N SER A 79 4.77 -59.15 -11.69
CA SER A 79 3.84 -60.27 -11.51
C SER A 79 3.79 -60.78 -10.07
N ARG A 80 4.89 -60.64 -9.33
CA ARG A 80 4.98 -60.99 -7.90
C ARG A 80 4.37 -59.92 -7.00
N ARG A 81 4.53 -58.64 -7.34
CA ARG A 81 3.96 -57.50 -6.62
C ARG A 81 3.37 -56.45 -7.58
N PRO A 82 2.07 -56.56 -7.93
CA PRO A 82 1.46 -55.75 -8.99
C PRO A 82 1.32 -54.25 -8.65
N GLN A 83 1.55 -53.86 -7.40
CA GLN A 83 1.42 -52.48 -6.91
C GLN A 83 2.74 -51.86 -6.44
N ALA A 84 3.88 -52.50 -6.69
CA ALA A 84 5.18 -51.97 -6.27
C ALA A 84 5.56 -50.71 -7.08
N ALA A 85 5.44 -49.53 -6.46
CA ALA A 85 5.79 -48.24 -7.08
C ALA A 85 7.22 -48.20 -7.67
N PRO A 86 8.26 -48.78 -7.03
CA PRO A 86 9.61 -48.82 -7.61
C PRO A 86 9.70 -49.61 -8.91
N VAL A 87 8.91 -50.69 -9.07
CA VAL A 87 8.87 -51.51 -10.29
C VAL A 87 8.12 -50.77 -11.39
N LEU A 88 6.95 -50.20 -11.05
CA LEU A 88 6.10 -49.47 -11.98
C LEU A 88 6.78 -48.23 -12.58
N VAL A 89 7.53 -47.46 -11.78
CA VAL A 89 8.27 -46.29 -12.28
C VAL A 89 9.42 -46.70 -13.21
N ARG A 90 10.16 -47.75 -12.87
CA ARG A 90 11.22 -48.30 -13.74
C ARG A 90 10.65 -48.75 -15.09
N LEU A 91 9.52 -49.47 -15.07
CA LEU A 91 8.82 -49.87 -16.28
C LEU A 91 8.33 -48.66 -17.09
N ALA A 92 7.77 -47.65 -16.44
CA ALA A 92 7.30 -46.45 -17.11
C ALA A 92 8.44 -45.71 -17.83
N LEU A 93 9.57 -45.49 -17.15
CA LEU A 93 10.75 -44.85 -17.73
C LEU A 93 11.31 -45.65 -18.91
N LEU A 94 11.38 -46.98 -18.76
CA LEU A 94 11.86 -47.85 -19.81
C LEU A 94 10.93 -47.85 -21.04
N GLN A 95 9.62 -47.77 -20.83
CA GLN A 95 8.65 -47.64 -21.93
C GLN A 95 8.69 -46.27 -22.60
N PHE A 96 8.92 -45.17 -21.86
CA PHE A 96 9.18 -43.87 -22.47
C PHE A 96 10.41 -43.92 -23.36
N ARG A 97 11.50 -44.52 -22.90
CA ARG A 97 12.74 -44.68 -23.69
C ARG A 97 12.55 -45.53 -24.95
N ARG A 98 11.68 -46.54 -24.89
CA ARG A 98 11.33 -47.41 -26.03
C ARG A 98 10.30 -46.78 -26.99
N GLY A 99 9.71 -45.63 -26.65
CA GLY A 99 8.71 -44.94 -27.47
C GLY A 99 7.26 -45.40 -27.24
N PHE A 100 7.00 -46.31 -26.30
CA PHE A 100 5.65 -46.79 -25.97
C PHE A 100 4.95 -45.89 -24.94
N SER A 101 4.57 -44.69 -25.39
CA SER A 101 3.99 -43.66 -24.51
C SER A 101 2.67 -44.09 -23.87
N TYR A 102 1.78 -44.78 -24.59
CA TYR A 102 0.50 -45.23 -24.03
C TYR A 102 0.68 -46.15 -22.82
N ASP A 103 1.55 -47.16 -22.94
CA ASP A 103 1.83 -48.12 -21.88
C ASP A 103 2.52 -47.46 -20.69
N ALA A 104 3.49 -46.56 -20.97
CA ALA A 104 4.13 -45.75 -19.96
C ALA A 104 3.10 -44.95 -19.15
N ASN A 105 2.11 -44.35 -19.81
CA ASN A 105 1.07 -43.56 -19.16
C ASN A 105 0.18 -44.40 -18.22
N GLN A 106 -0.17 -45.63 -18.64
CA GLN A 106 -0.94 -46.54 -17.78
C GLN A 106 -0.15 -46.96 -16.54
N LEU A 107 1.17 -47.16 -16.69
CA LEU A 107 2.06 -47.47 -15.58
C LEU A 107 2.19 -46.28 -14.61
N VAL A 108 2.40 -45.06 -15.12
CA VAL A 108 2.44 -43.84 -14.29
C VAL A 108 1.12 -43.65 -13.53
N LYS A 109 -0.03 -43.91 -14.17
CA LYS A 109 -1.32 -43.85 -13.50
C LYS A 109 -1.40 -44.82 -12.31
N LYS A 110 -0.90 -46.04 -12.46
CA LYS A 110 -0.81 -47.02 -11.36
C LYS A 110 0.12 -46.56 -10.23
N VAL A 111 1.25 -45.94 -10.57
CA VAL A 111 2.16 -45.33 -9.57
C VAL A 111 1.42 -44.27 -8.76
N VAL A 112 0.75 -43.34 -9.43
CA VAL A 112 -0.03 -42.27 -8.79
C VAL A 112 -1.12 -42.84 -7.88
N GLN A 113 -1.81 -43.91 -8.30
CA GLN A 113 -2.84 -44.59 -7.50
C GLN A 113 -2.28 -45.33 -6.29
N SER A 114 -1.03 -45.81 -6.34
CA SER A 114 -0.40 -46.52 -5.22
C SER A 114 -0.04 -45.60 -4.04
N GLY A 115 0.18 -44.30 -4.30
CA GLY A 115 0.53 -43.32 -3.28
C GLY A 115 1.92 -43.48 -2.64
N ASP A 116 2.66 -44.55 -2.97
CA ASP A 116 3.99 -44.80 -2.42
C ASP A 116 5.05 -43.96 -3.14
N THR A 117 5.65 -43.03 -2.38
CA THR A 117 6.67 -42.10 -2.88
C THR A 117 8.02 -42.29 -2.19
N ALA A 118 8.13 -43.16 -1.18
CA ALA A 118 9.29 -43.24 -0.28
C ALA A 118 10.58 -43.65 -1.01
N CYS A 119 10.45 -44.50 -2.03
CA CYS A 119 11.58 -45.08 -2.78
C CYS A 119 11.79 -44.46 -4.17
N LEU A 120 11.06 -43.38 -4.50
CA LEU A 120 11.12 -42.78 -5.83
C LEU A 120 12.45 -42.09 -6.11
N GLN A 121 13.00 -41.37 -5.14
CA GLN A 121 14.24 -40.62 -5.33
C GLN A 121 15.44 -41.54 -5.59
N SER A 122 15.58 -42.64 -4.82
CA SER A 122 16.62 -43.64 -5.03
C SER A 122 16.43 -44.38 -6.35
N THR A 123 15.19 -44.71 -6.72
CA THR A 123 14.86 -45.34 -8.00
C THR A 123 15.23 -44.45 -9.18
N LEU A 124 14.89 -43.15 -9.12
CA LEU A 124 15.14 -42.21 -10.21
C LEU A 124 16.63 -41.91 -10.39
N ALA A 125 17.44 -41.99 -9.33
CA ALA A 125 18.89 -41.77 -9.41
C ALA A 125 19.62 -42.77 -10.33
N VAL A 126 19.00 -43.92 -10.63
CA VAL A 126 19.56 -44.93 -11.55
C VAL A 126 19.51 -44.47 -13.01
N PHE A 127 18.48 -43.70 -13.37
CA PHE A 127 18.17 -43.34 -14.76
C PHE A 127 18.92 -42.10 -15.24
N CYS A 128 19.23 -42.06 -16.53
CA CYS A 128 19.88 -40.89 -17.12
C CYS A 128 18.96 -39.66 -17.07
N HIS A 129 19.56 -38.46 -17.20
CA HIS A 129 18.82 -37.21 -17.17
C HIS A 129 17.73 -37.15 -18.26
N GLU A 130 18.02 -37.63 -19.47
CA GLU A 130 17.09 -37.61 -20.61
C GLU A 130 15.79 -38.39 -20.32
N ASP A 131 15.91 -39.62 -19.80
CA ASP A 131 14.72 -40.44 -19.48
C ASP A 131 13.91 -39.84 -18.32
N ARG A 132 14.60 -39.26 -17.32
CA ARG A 132 13.94 -38.54 -16.24
C ARG A 132 13.19 -37.30 -16.74
N GLN A 133 13.73 -36.60 -17.73
CA GLN A 133 13.05 -35.47 -18.38
C GLN A 133 11.79 -35.90 -19.14
N LEU A 134 11.78 -37.09 -19.77
CA LEU A 134 10.58 -37.63 -20.39
C LEU A 134 9.48 -37.89 -19.36
N LEU A 135 9.82 -38.50 -18.22
CA LEU A 135 8.87 -38.71 -17.13
C LEU A 135 8.38 -37.39 -16.54
N TRP A 136 9.28 -36.44 -16.29
CA TRP A 136 8.92 -35.09 -15.82
C TRP A 136 7.93 -34.43 -16.78
N GLY A 137 8.27 -34.35 -18.07
CA GLY A 137 7.44 -33.68 -19.08
C GLY A 137 6.07 -34.33 -19.20
N HIS A 138 6.00 -35.66 -19.16
CA HIS A 138 4.72 -36.37 -19.17
C HIS A 138 3.89 -36.06 -17.92
N CYS A 139 4.48 -36.20 -16.73
CA CYS A 139 3.75 -35.98 -15.47
C CYS A 139 3.29 -34.53 -15.33
N HIS A 140 4.13 -33.57 -15.70
CA HIS A 140 3.81 -32.15 -15.68
C HIS A 140 2.66 -31.82 -16.63
N THR A 141 2.76 -32.23 -17.90
CA THR A 141 1.70 -31.99 -18.90
C THR A 141 0.39 -32.65 -18.51
N ARG A 142 0.44 -33.88 -17.98
CA ARG A 142 -0.75 -34.59 -17.48
C ARG A 142 -1.40 -33.85 -16.31
N ALA A 143 -0.61 -33.40 -15.34
CA ALA A 143 -1.13 -32.62 -14.22
C ALA A 143 -1.81 -31.33 -14.68
N LEU A 144 -1.18 -30.58 -15.59
CA LEU A 144 -1.79 -29.37 -16.15
C LEU A 144 -3.07 -29.66 -16.94
N ALA A 145 -3.13 -30.79 -17.66
CA ALA A 145 -4.34 -31.21 -18.35
C ALA A 145 -5.49 -31.50 -17.37
N ILE A 146 -5.21 -32.16 -16.25
CA ILE A 146 -6.19 -32.41 -15.18
C ILE A 146 -6.70 -31.08 -14.59
N LEU A 147 -5.79 -30.14 -14.31
CA LEU A 147 -6.15 -28.83 -13.74
C LEU A 147 -6.97 -27.95 -14.72
N ARG A 148 -6.69 -28.03 -16.02
CA ARG A 148 -7.41 -27.29 -17.06
C ARG A 148 -8.83 -27.83 -17.29
N ALA A 149 -9.07 -29.12 -17.04
CA ALA A 149 -10.38 -29.75 -17.24
C ALA A 149 -11.47 -29.18 -16.31
N ARG A 150 -11.10 -28.46 -15.22
CA ARG A 150 -11.99 -27.76 -14.26
C ARG A 150 -13.35 -28.44 -14.01
N PRO A 151 -13.39 -29.62 -13.40
CA PRO A 151 -14.64 -30.23 -12.95
C PRO A 151 -15.22 -29.43 -11.77
N GLY A 152 -16.51 -29.06 -11.85
CA GLY A 152 -17.21 -28.31 -10.82
C GLY A 152 -17.56 -29.16 -9.58
N GLY A 153 -17.73 -28.51 -8.42
CA GLY A 153 -18.24 -29.17 -7.20
C GLY A 153 -17.21 -29.99 -6.41
N ALA A 154 -17.70 -30.99 -5.66
CA ALA A 154 -16.89 -31.83 -4.75
C ALA A 154 -15.79 -32.64 -5.46
N GLU A 155 -15.95 -32.90 -6.76
CA GLU A 155 -14.96 -33.62 -7.59
C GLU A 155 -13.69 -32.80 -7.83
N GLY A 156 -13.77 -31.45 -7.78
CA GLY A 156 -12.61 -30.57 -7.96
C GLY A 156 -11.48 -30.85 -6.95
N GLY A 157 -11.84 -31.23 -5.71
CA GLY A 157 -10.86 -31.61 -4.68
C GLY A 157 -10.13 -32.91 -5.00
N ALA A 158 -10.82 -33.90 -5.56
CA ALA A 158 -10.24 -35.18 -5.94
C ALA A 158 -9.26 -35.02 -7.12
N HIS A 159 -9.66 -34.29 -8.16
CA HIS A 159 -8.80 -34.00 -9.30
C HIS A 159 -7.59 -33.13 -8.95
N THR A 160 -7.74 -32.20 -8.01
CA THR A 160 -6.60 -31.43 -7.50
C THR A 160 -5.59 -32.33 -6.78
N ARG A 161 -6.05 -33.31 -5.98
CA ARG A 161 -5.17 -34.31 -5.36
C ARG A 161 -4.48 -35.21 -6.38
N GLU A 162 -5.19 -35.63 -7.42
CA GLU A 162 -4.60 -36.40 -8.52
C GLU A 162 -3.49 -35.59 -9.22
N ALA A 163 -3.76 -34.32 -9.54
CA ALA A 163 -2.75 -33.42 -10.12
C ALA A 163 -1.54 -33.24 -9.21
N ILE A 164 -1.73 -33.11 -7.89
CA ILE A 164 -0.63 -33.02 -6.90
C ILE A 164 0.27 -34.26 -6.95
N ALA A 165 -0.32 -35.46 -7.10
CA ALA A 165 0.46 -36.70 -7.18
C ALA A 165 1.32 -36.75 -8.45
N TYR A 166 0.75 -36.37 -9.60
CA TYR A 166 1.50 -36.23 -10.86
C TYR A 166 2.61 -35.17 -10.74
N LEU A 167 2.33 -34.00 -10.16
CA LEU A 167 3.32 -32.94 -9.96
C LEU A 167 4.44 -33.37 -9.01
N SER A 168 4.12 -34.14 -7.97
CA SER A 168 5.12 -34.66 -7.03
C SER A 168 6.06 -35.63 -7.73
N LEU A 169 5.53 -36.53 -8.56
CA LEU A 169 6.36 -37.42 -9.37
C LEU A 169 7.24 -36.64 -10.37
N ALA A 170 6.71 -35.58 -10.98
CA ALA A 170 7.48 -34.69 -11.85
C ALA A 170 8.65 -34.03 -11.09
N ILE A 171 8.40 -33.51 -9.88
CA ILE A 171 9.41 -32.88 -9.03
C ILE A 171 10.51 -33.87 -8.63
N PHE A 172 10.14 -35.11 -8.28
CA PHE A 172 11.12 -36.16 -8.02
C PHE A 172 11.97 -36.47 -9.27
N ALA A 173 11.35 -36.54 -10.45
CA ALA A 173 12.04 -36.83 -11.71
C ALA A 173 13.08 -35.75 -12.07
N SER A 174 12.82 -34.48 -11.78
CA SER A 174 13.76 -33.38 -12.02
C SER A 174 14.84 -33.20 -10.94
N GLY A 175 14.86 -34.04 -9.90
CA GLY A 175 15.79 -33.88 -8.78
C GLY A 175 15.48 -32.65 -7.91
N ASN A 176 14.20 -32.34 -7.72
CA ASN A 176 13.68 -31.18 -6.98
C ASN A 176 13.99 -29.81 -7.61
N GLN A 177 14.41 -29.76 -8.87
CA GLN A 177 14.65 -28.53 -9.63
C GLN A 177 13.60 -28.37 -10.74
N ALA A 178 12.31 -28.33 -10.37
CA ALA A 178 11.22 -28.08 -11.32
C ALA A 178 10.35 -26.91 -10.85
N THR A 179 10.79 -25.68 -11.13
CA THR A 179 10.11 -24.44 -10.78
C THR A 179 8.63 -24.45 -11.20
N GLU A 180 8.33 -24.78 -12.45
CA GLU A 180 6.95 -24.81 -12.96
C GLU A 180 6.07 -25.85 -12.25
N SER A 181 6.64 -27.01 -11.89
CA SER A 181 5.90 -28.07 -11.20
C SER A 181 5.67 -27.74 -9.73
N LEU A 182 6.65 -27.12 -9.07
CA LEU A 182 6.53 -26.60 -7.71
C LEU A 182 5.47 -25.49 -7.64
N LEU A 183 5.49 -24.54 -8.58
CA LEU A 183 4.48 -23.48 -8.67
C LEU A 183 3.08 -24.04 -8.86
N ALA A 184 2.90 -24.98 -9.80
CA ALA A 184 1.60 -25.61 -10.03
C ALA A 184 1.13 -26.38 -8.79
N ARG A 185 2.03 -27.09 -8.10
CA ARG A 185 1.68 -27.89 -6.91
C ARG A 185 1.33 -27.00 -5.73
N ALA A 186 2.07 -25.91 -5.53
CA ALA A 186 1.79 -24.92 -4.50
C ALA A 186 0.40 -24.30 -4.68
N ARG A 187 0.01 -23.95 -5.92
CA ARG A 187 -1.35 -23.47 -6.23
C ARG A 187 -2.42 -24.51 -5.89
N CYS A 188 -2.16 -25.78 -6.20
CA CYS A 188 -3.07 -26.89 -5.85
C CYS A 188 -3.24 -27.03 -4.34
N TYR A 189 -2.15 -26.97 -3.58
CA TYR A 189 -2.21 -26.98 -2.11
C TYR A 189 -2.97 -25.77 -1.56
N GLY A 190 -2.75 -24.57 -2.13
CA GLY A 190 -3.50 -23.37 -1.78
C GLY A 190 -5.00 -23.53 -2.02
N PHE A 191 -5.41 -24.11 -3.16
CA PHE A 191 -6.81 -24.42 -3.47
C PHE A 191 -7.43 -25.41 -2.49
N LEU A 192 -6.67 -26.40 -2.03
CA LEU A 192 -7.11 -27.37 -1.00
C LEU A 192 -7.04 -26.81 0.43
N GLY A 193 -6.65 -25.56 0.63
CA GLY A 193 -6.50 -24.95 1.95
C GLY A 193 -5.27 -25.42 2.74
N GLN A 194 -4.37 -26.20 2.13
CA GLN A 194 -3.12 -26.67 2.74
C GLN A 194 -2.06 -25.57 2.67
N LYS A 195 -2.28 -24.48 3.41
CA LYS A 195 -1.46 -23.25 3.32
C LYS A 195 0.02 -23.48 3.62
N LYS A 196 0.35 -24.32 4.61
CA LYS A 196 1.75 -24.58 5.02
C LYS A 196 2.56 -25.33 3.95
N THR A 197 1.97 -26.32 3.28
CA THR A 197 2.64 -27.07 2.20
C THR A 197 2.76 -26.22 0.94
N ALA A 198 1.75 -25.41 0.62
CA ALA A 198 1.83 -24.42 -0.45
C ALA A 198 2.96 -23.39 -0.19
N MET A 199 3.05 -22.89 1.05
CA MET A 199 4.08 -21.94 1.49
C MET A 199 5.49 -22.52 1.31
N PHE A 200 5.67 -23.79 1.68
CA PHE A 200 6.94 -24.49 1.49
C PHE A 200 7.35 -24.55 0.02
N ASP A 201 6.43 -24.94 -0.87
CA ASP A 201 6.73 -25.05 -2.31
C ASP A 201 7.05 -23.67 -2.92
N PHE A 202 6.26 -22.62 -2.64
CA PHE A 202 6.59 -21.27 -3.11
C PHE A 202 7.93 -20.77 -2.57
N THR A 203 8.21 -20.99 -1.29
CA THR A 203 9.48 -20.61 -0.68
C THR A 203 10.64 -21.38 -1.29
N SER A 204 10.45 -22.65 -1.64
CA SER A 204 11.48 -23.45 -2.32
C SER A 204 11.84 -22.87 -3.69
N VAL A 205 10.84 -22.42 -4.46
CA VAL A 205 11.06 -21.71 -5.73
C VAL A 205 11.81 -20.40 -5.51
N LEU A 206 11.44 -19.62 -4.49
CA LEU A 206 12.10 -18.34 -4.21
C LEU A 206 13.53 -18.49 -3.67
N ARG A 207 13.89 -19.65 -3.11
CA ARG A 207 15.28 -19.96 -2.73
C ARG A 207 16.18 -20.14 -3.95
N THR A 208 15.67 -20.71 -5.04
CA THR A 208 16.42 -20.91 -6.28
C THR A 208 16.29 -19.74 -7.24
N GLU A 209 15.10 -19.13 -7.30
CA GLU A 209 14.75 -18.01 -8.17
C GLU A 209 14.11 -16.89 -7.32
N PRO A 210 14.90 -16.07 -6.61
CA PRO A 210 14.36 -14.98 -5.79
C PRO A 210 13.52 -13.97 -6.57
N GLY A 211 13.72 -13.90 -7.89
CA GLY A 211 13.02 -13.00 -8.80
C GLY A 211 11.70 -13.55 -9.38
N ASN A 212 11.27 -14.75 -8.99
CA ASN A 212 10.12 -15.41 -9.61
C ASN A 212 8.79 -14.75 -9.18
N ALA A 213 8.22 -13.92 -10.05
CA ALA A 213 7.01 -13.16 -9.78
C ALA A 213 5.78 -14.04 -9.48
N GLN A 214 5.66 -15.22 -10.10
CA GLN A 214 4.55 -16.13 -9.81
C GLN A 214 4.66 -16.72 -8.41
N ALA A 215 5.87 -17.05 -7.96
CA ALA A 215 6.10 -17.54 -6.61
C ALA A 215 5.86 -16.46 -5.56
N LEU A 216 6.30 -15.22 -5.82
CA LEU A 216 6.05 -14.07 -4.95
C LEU A 216 4.54 -13.78 -4.83
N CYS A 217 3.81 -13.70 -5.94
CA CYS A 217 2.36 -13.51 -5.91
C CYS A 217 1.66 -14.67 -5.20
N GLY A 218 2.03 -15.92 -5.50
CA GLY A 218 1.47 -17.09 -4.85
C GLY A 218 1.70 -17.12 -3.34
N ARG A 219 2.90 -16.74 -2.89
CA ARG A 219 3.24 -16.63 -1.46
C ARG A 219 2.47 -15.50 -0.78
N ALA A 220 2.37 -14.34 -1.41
CA ALA A 220 1.61 -13.21 -0.89
C ALA A 220 0.14 -13.57 -0.62
N LEU A 221 -0.49 -14.36 -1.48
CA LEU A 221 -1.86 -14.84 -1.25
C LEU A 221 -1.99 -15.72 -0.02
N LEU A 222 -0.97 -16.54 0.25
CA LEU A 222 -0.95 -17.36 1.45
C LEU A 222 -0.77 -16.50 2.69
N HIS A 223 0.11 -15.49 2.64
CA HIS A 223 0.26 -14.50 3.71
C HIS A 223 -1.08 -13.78 3.98
N LEU A 224 -1.80 -13.32 2.94
CA LEU A 224 -3.15 -12.74 3.12
C LEU A 224 -4.12 -13.70 3.78
N ALA A 225 -4.09 -14.98 3.38
CA ALA A 225 -4.93 -16.00 3.99
C ALA A 225 -4.52 -16.36 5.43
N LEU A 226 -3.33 -15.95 5.87
CA LEU A 226 -2.80 -16.09 7.23
C LEU A 226 -2.90 -14.79 8.03
N ASP A 227 -3.53 -13.74 7.47
CA ASP A 227 -3.64 -12.39 8.05
C ASP A 227 -2.29 -11.63 8.17
N GLU A 228 -1.29 -12.07 7.42
CA GLU A 228 0.06 -11.50 7.34
C GLU A 228 0.10 -10.43 6.22
N GLN A 229 -0.68 -9.36 6.37
CA GLN A 229 -0.87 -8.36 5.31
C GLN A 229 0.42 -7.63 4.91
N LYS A 230 1.33 -7.38 5.85
CA LYS A 230 2.57 -6.64 5.58
C LYS A 230 3.49 -7.45 4.67
N GLU A 231 3.69 -8.72 5.01
CA GLU A 231 4.49 -9.68 4.28
C GLU A 231 3.89 -9.94 2.89
N ALA A 232 2.56 -9.97 2.78
CA ALA A 232 1.88 -10.07 1.49
C ALA A 232 2.18 -8.88 0.58
N VAL A 233 2.06 -7.66 1.10
CA VAL A 233 2.30 -6.43 0.32
C VAL A 233 3.76 -6.34 -0.12
N ASP A 234 4.71 -6.68 0.75
CA ASP A 234 6.14 -6.63 0.41
C ASP A 234 6.49 -7.65 -0.70
N ASP A 235 5.88 -8.84 -0.69
CA ASP A 235 6.03 -9.84 -1.75
C ASP A 235 5.40 -9.36 -3.07
N ILE A 236 4.18 -8.79 -3.03
CA ILE A 236 3.53 -8.23 -4.22
C ILE A 236 4.34 -7.08 -4.81
N LEU A 237 4.81 -6.14 -3.98
CA LEU A 237 5.66 -5.03 -4.44
C LEU A 237 6.94 -5.54 -5.09
N SER A 238 7.55 -6.57 -4.51
CA SER A 238 8.72 -7.21 -5.10
C SER A 238 8.40 -7.82 -6.46
N ALA A 239 7.26 -8.52 -6.59
CA ALA A 239 6.81 -9.12 -7.83
C ALA A 239 6.55 -8.07 -8.93
N LEU A 240 5.87 -6.98 -8.58
CA LEU A 240 5.55 -5.88 -9.49
C LEU A 240 6.80 -5.15 -9.98
N ARG A 241 7.79 -4.94 -9.10
CA ARG A 241 9.07 -4.32 -9.47
C ARG A 241 9.90 -5.21 -10.39
N LEU A 242 9.90 -6.52 -10.16
CA LEU A 242 10.74 -7.46 -10.90
C LEU A 242 10.14 -7.85 -12.25
N ASN A 243 8.86 -8.20 -12.30
CA ASN A 243 8.19 -8.59 -13.54
C ASN A 243 6.68 -8.27 -13.49
N PRO A 244 6.29 -7.03 -13.84
CA PRO A 244 4.90 -6.60 -13.81
C PRO A 244 4.04 -7.36 -14.83
N ARG A 245 4.62 -7.75 -15.98
CA ARG A 245 3.92 -8.50 -17.03
C ARG A 245 3.43 -9.87 -16.57
N THR A 246 4.05 -10.43 -15.54
CA THR A 246 3.62 -11.67 -14.90
C THR A 246 2.81 -11.38 -13.64
N ALA A 247 3.23 -10.43 -12.80
CA ALA A 247 2.57 -10.15 -11.53
C ALA A 247 1.16 -9.58 -11.70
N VAL A 248 0.94 -8.64 -12.63
CA VAL A 248 -0.37 -8.01 -12.85
C VAL A 248 -1.43 -9.04 -13.26
N PRO A 249 -1.23 -9.91 -14.27
CA PRO A 249 -2.19 -10.96 -14.59
C PRO A 249 -2.47 -11.93 -13.43
N GLU A 250 -1.45 -12.26 -12.62
CA GLU A 250 -1.65 -13.12 -11.43
C GLU A 250 -2.54 -12.42 -10.41
N ILE A 251 -2.37 -11.13 -10.16
CA ILE A 251 -3.22 -10.33 -9.25
C ILE A 251 -4.64 -10.18 -9.81
N CYS A 252 -4.79 -9.97 -11.11
CA CYS A 252 -6.11 -9.90 -11.76
C CYS A 252 -6.85 -11.26 -11.77
N SER A 253 -6.13 -12.37 -11.67
CA SER A 253 -6.72 -13.72 -11.63
C SER A 253 -7.32 -14.11 -10.27
N LEU A 254 -7.12 -13.27 -9.26
CA LEU A 254 -7.55 -13.52 -7.88
C LEU A 254 -9.06 -13.34 -7.71
N LYS A 255 -9.56 -13.78 -6.55
CA LYS A 255 -10.92 -13.44 -6.13
C LYS A 255 -11.03 -11.92 -5.92
N PRO A 256 -12.18 -11.30 -6.22
CA PRO A 256 -12.38 -9.85 -6.06
C PRO A 256 -12.05 -9.34 -4.65
N GLU A 257 -12.37 -10.11 -3.61
CA GLU A 257 -12.05 -9.76 -2.20
C GLU A 257 -10.54 -9.66 -1.97
N ALA A 258 -9.77 -10.65 -2.43
CA ALA A 258 -8.31 -10.65 -2.30
C ALA A 258 -7.67 -9.55 -3.15
N GLN A 259 -8.20 -9.32 -4.35
CA GLN A 259 -7.75 -8.25 -5.24
C GLN A 259 -7.96 -6.87 -4.59
N ALA A 260 -9.14 -6.62 -4.00
CA ALA A 260 -9.46 -5.38 -3.30
C ALA A 260 -8.55 -5.14 -2.09
N LEU A 261 -8.27 -6.19 -1.31
CA LEU A 261 -7.32 -6.11 -0.18
C LEU A 261 -5.91 -5.75 -0.68
N ILE A 262 -5.41 -6.42 -1.73
CA ILE A 262 -4.09 -6.11 -2.29
C ILE A 262 -4.02 -4.68 -2.80
N THR A 263 -5.00 -4.22 -3.59
CA THR A 263 -4.98 -2.86 -4.16
C THR A 263 -5.08 -1.80 -3.06
N GLN A 264 -5.92 -2.02 -2.04
CA GLN A 264 -6.02 -1.14 -0.89
C GLN A 264 -4.71 -1.08 -0.11
N SER A 265 -4.14 -2.24 0.25
CA SER A 265 -2.90 -2.30 1.01
C SER A 265 -1.71 -1.73 0.24
N LEU A 266 -1.63 -1.93 -1.08
CA LEU A 266 -0.64 -1.27 -1.95
C LEU A 266 -0.79 0.25 -1.94
N SER A 267 -2.02 0.75 -2.10
CA SER A 267 -2.27 2.20 -2.09
C SER A 267 -1.93 2.85 -0.75
N SER A 268 -2.27 2.19 0.35
CA SER A 268 -1.91 2.62 1.71
C SER A 268 -0.40 2.62 1.89
N ARG A 269 0.29 1.56 1.46
CA ARG A 269 1.76 1.48 1.50
C ARG A 269 2.41 2.60 0.70
N CYS A 270 1.94 2.89 -0.51
CA CYS A 270 2.44 4.01 -1.31
C CYS A 270 2.22 5.36 -0.60
N ARG A 271 1.02 5.60 -0.04
CA ARG A 271 0.76 6.82 0.74
C ARG A 271 1.68 6.94 1.96
N THR A 272 1.93 5.85 2.68
CA THR A 272 2.85 5.87 3.83
C THR A 272 4.28 6.19 3.41
N LEU A 273 4.77 5.60 2.31
CA LEU A 273 6.11 5.88 1.78
C LEU A 273 6.24 7.34 1.36
N LEU A 274 5.21 7.91 0.72
CA LEU A 274 5.18 9.32 0.35
C LEU A 274 5.12 10.25 1.58
N SER A 275 4.36 9.89 2.62
CA SER A 275 4.27 10.70 3.84
C SER A 275 5.54 10.68 4.71
N GLN A 276 6.40 9.68 4.54
CA GLN A 276 7.66 9.53 5.27
C GLN A 276 8.84 10.27 4.60
N LEU A 277 8.58 11.01 3.52
CA LEU A 277 9.59 11.81 2.85
C LEU A 277 10.15 12.87 3.82
N PRO A 278 11.47 12.92 4.04
CA PRO A 278 12.06 13.92 4.93
C PRO A 278 11.89 15.33 4.35
N ASP A 279 11.56 16.28 5.22
CA ASP A 279 11.39 17.72 4.92
C ASP A 279 12.63 18.36 4.25
N THR A 280 13.79 17.68 4.25
CA THR A 280 15.08 18.20 3.78
C THR A 280 15.30 18.08 2.26
N GLY A 281 14.26 17.82 1.47
CA GLY A 281 14.38 17.66 0.02
C GLY A 281 15.25 16.45 -0.39
N ALA A 282 15.45 15.48 0.50
CA ALA A 282 16.24 14.30 0.18
C ALA A 282 15.49 13.47 -0.86
N ARG A 283 16.15 13.18 -1.98
CA ARG A 283 15.58 12.36 -3.05
C ARG A 283 15.16 11.00 -2.50
N LEU A 284 13.97 10.55 -2.89
CA LEU A 284 13.50 9.17 -2.69
C LEU A 284 14.63 8.20 -3.01
N SER A 285 14.80 7.15 -2.19
CA SER A 285 15.74 6.09 -2.53
C SER A 285 15.34 5.50 -3.89
N ASP A 286 16.31 5.15 -4.74
CA ASP A 286 16.02 4.58 -6.06
C ASP A 286 15.09 3.36 -5.97
N LYS A 287 15.22 2.59 -4.88
CA LYS A 287 14.37 1.45 -4.57
C LYS A 287 12.92 1.86 -4.29
N ASP A 288 12.71 2.88 -3.44
CA ASP A 288 11.36 3.34 -3.08
C ASP A 288 10.68 4.05 -4.25
N ALA A 289 11.42 4.82 -5.04
CA ALA A 289 10.95 5.39 -6.29
C ALA A 289 10.48 4.29 -7.26
N GLN A 290 11.28 3.24 -7.46
CA GLN A 290 10.90 2.10 -8.29
C GLN A 290 9.66 1.38 -7.74
N ASN A 291 9.57 1.18 -6.42
CA ASN A 291 8.42 0.54 -5.78
C ASN A 291 7.14 1.35 -6.00
N LEU A 292 7.18 2.66 -5.76
CA LEU A 292 6.04 3.57 -5.96
C LEU A 292 5.56 3.57 -7.41
N LEU A 293 6.49 3.68 -8.37
CA LEU A 293 6.15 3.68 -9.79
C LEU A 293 5.62 2.31 -10.26
N ALA A 294 6.21 1.21 -9.80
CA ALA A 294 5.74 -0.13 -10.14
C ALA A 294 4.34 -0.39 -9.60
N ALA A 295 4.07 -0.05 -8.33
CA ALA A 295 2.73 -0.16 -7.74
C ALA A 295 1.72 0.75 -8.44
N GLY A 296 2.04 2.03 -8.65
CA GLY A 296 1.12 2.97 -9.30
C GLY A 296 0.73 2.54 -10.71
N LYS A 297 1.70 2.10 -11.53
CA LYS A 297 1.44 1.58 -12.88
C LYS A 297 0.61 0.30 -12.84
N ALA A 298 0.95 -0.63 -11.97
CA ALA A 298 0.22 -1.88 -11.80
C ALA A 298 -1.24 -1.66 -11.38
N LEU A 299 -1.50 -0.75 -10.45
CA LEU A 299 -2.86 -0.44 -10.00
C LEU A 299 -3.76 0.06 -11.15
N ILE A 300 -3.21 0.88 -12.06
CA ILE A 300 -3.90 1.33 -13.27
C ILE A 300 -4.15 0.17 -14.23
N GLU A 301 -3.19 -0.73 -14.42
CA GLU A 301 -3.36 -1.92 -15.27
C GLU A 301 -4.39 -2.90 -14.70
N ILE A 302 -4.50 -3.00 -13.37
CA ILE A 302 -5.46 -3.85 -12.68
C ILE A 302 -6.89 -3.30 -12.83
N ASP A 303 -7.09 -2.00 -12.61
CA ASP A 303 -8.39 -1.35 -12.75
C ASP A 303 -8.27 0.07 -13.31
N ALA A 304 -8.30 0.18 -14.63
CA ALA A 304 -8.16 1.46 -15.34
C ALA A 304 -9.34 2.43 -15.12
N ARG A 305 -10.45 1.98 -14.50
CA ARG A 305 -11.64 2.84 -14.31
C ARG A 305 -11.53 3.75 -13.09
N GLN A 306 -10.62 3.42 -12.16
CA GLN A 306 -10.50 4.14 -10.90
C GLN A 306 -9.62 5.39 -11.05
N PRO A 307 -10.17 6.60 -10.85
CA PRO A 307 -9.38 7.83 -10.92
C PRO A 307 -8.32 7.90 -9.82
N LEU A 308 -8.53 7.19 -8.70
CA LEU A 308 -7.60 7.12 -7.57
C LEU A 308 -6.21 6.62 -7.97
N TRP A 309 -6.12 5.63 -8.87
CA TRP A 309 -4.82 5.07 -9.26
C TRP A 309 -4.01 6.01 -10.14
N HIS A 310 -4.70 6.78 -11.01
CA HIS A 310 -4.07 7.85 -11.77
C HIS A 310 -3.55 8.97 -10.87
N MET A 311 -4.29 9.33 -9.83
CA MET A 311 -3.86 10.30 -8.83
C MET A 311 -2.65 9.81 -8.04
N LEU A 312 -2.68 8.58 -7.53
CA LEU A 312 -1.55 8.01 -6.77
C LEU A 312 -0.27 7.91 -7.61
N LEU A 313 -0.38 7.53 -8.88
CA LEU A 313 0.77 7.51 -9.79
C LEU A 313 1.29 8.91 -10.07
N ALA A 314 0.40 9.91 -10.22
CA ALA A 314 0.83 11.30 -10.38
C ALA A 314 1.60 11.81 -9.16
N ASP A 315 1.23 11.39 -7.94
CA ASP A 315 1.96 11.74 -6.72
C ASP A 315 3.35 11.13 -6.70
N ALA A 316 3.44 9.83 -7.02
CA ALA A 316 4.70 9.13 -7.12
C ALA A 316 5.62 9.78 -8.16
N LEU A 317 5.09 10.10 -9.35
CA LEU A 317 5.86 10.79 -10.39
C LEU A 317 6.29 12.20 -9.99
N THR A 318 5.43 12.93 -9.27
CA THR A 318 5.75 14.26 -8.75
C THR A 318 6.88 14.18 -7.71
N ALA A 319 6.82 13.20 -6.80
CA ALA A 319 7.87 12.98 -5.81
C ALA A 319 9.21 12.52 -6.43
N VAL A 320 9.16 11.78 -7.54
CA VAL A 320 10.36 11.37 -8.32
C VAL A 320 10.91 12.52 -9.18
N GLY A 321 10.10 13.53 -9.49
CA GLY A 321 10.47 14.69 -10.33
C GLY A 321 10.08 14.56 -11.81
N SER A 322 9.31 13.54 -12.18
CA SER A 322 8.82 13.31 -13.55
C SER A 322 7.51 14.08 -13.81
N PHE A 323 7.61 15.41 -13.84
CA PHE A 323 6.43 16.30 -13.83
C PHE A 323 5.54 16.22 -15.08
N GLU A 324 6.11 15.97 -16.26
CA GLU A 324 5.34 15.87 -17.51
C GLU A 324 4.46 14.62 -17.55
N GLU A 325 5.00 13.47 -17.13
CA GLU A 325 4.23 12.23 -17.03
C GLU A 325 3.14 12.34 -15.95
N ALA A 326 3.44 12.98 -14.81
CA ALA A 326 2.45 13.24 -13.76
C ALA A 326 1.27 14.06 -14.30
N GLY A 327 1.56 15.13 -15.05
CA GLY A 327 0.55 15.97 -15.68
C GLY A 327 -0.34 15.21 -16.66
N ALA A 328 0.24 14.33 -17.49
CA ALA A 328 -0.51 13.51 -18.43
C ALA A 328 -1.49 12.54 -17.74
N HIS A 329 -1.11 11.97 -16.59
CA HIS A 329 -2.01 11.12 -15.81
C HIS A 329 -3.13 11.91 -15.11
N LEU A 330 -2.83 13.10 -14.58
CA LEU A 330 -3.84 13.97 -13.98
C LEU A 330 -4.86 14.47 -15.02
N GLN A 331 -4.40 14.77 -16.24
CA GLN A 331 -5.28 15.21 -17.33
C GLN A 331 -6.37 14.17 -17.65
N LYS A 332 -6.04 12.87 -17.60
CA LYS A 332 -7.02 11.79 -17.79
C LYS A 332 -8.14 11.82 -16.76
N VAL A 333 -7.87 12.27 -15.54
CA VAL A 333 -8.85 12.37 -14.45
C VAL A 333 -9.62 13.69 -14.50
N LEU A 334 -8.95 14.79 -14.85
CA LEU A 334 -9.56 16.13 -14.90
C LEU A 334 -10.64 16.27 -15.97
N HIS A 335 -10.59 15.47 -17.03
CA HIS A 335 -11.62 15.44 -18.08
C HIS A 335 -12.89 14.66 -17.68
N LEU A 336 -12.89 13.97 -16.54
CA LEU A 336 -14.10 13.32 -16.02
C LEU A 336 -15.12 14.38 -15.58
N THR A 337 -16.40 14.10 -15.80
CA THR A 337 -17.51 14.99 -15.43
C THR A 337 -18.31 14.39 -14.25
N PRO A 338 -18.37 15.06 -13.08
CA PRO A 338 -17.73 16.32 -12.70
C PRO A 338 -16.21 16.19 -12.45
N PRO A 339 -15.43 17.28 -12.64
CA PRO A 339 -14.00 17.25 -12.42
C PRO A 339 -13.68 17.00 -10.94
N SER A 340 -12.76 16.07 -10.69
CA SER A 340 -12.31 15.76 -9.33
C SER A 340 -11.53 16.93 -8.72
N GLU A 341 -12.03 17.46 -7.60
CA GLU A 341 -11.33 18.48 -6.80
C GLU A 341 -9.95 17.98 -6.33
N ALA A 342 -9.86 16.69 -5.96
CA ALA A 342 -8.57 16.06 -5.61
C ALA A 342 -7.57 16.06 -6.77
N ALA A 343 -8.03 15.80 -8.00
CA ALA A 343 -7.17 15.88 -9.18
C ALA A 343 -6.73 17.32 -9.49
N ARG A 344 -7.61 18.31 -9.24
CA ARG A 344 -7.28 19.73 -9.39
C ARG A 344 -6.22 20.17 -8.40
N ALA A 345 -6.34 19.78 -7.13
CA ALA A 345 -5.33 20.06 -6.11
C ALA A 345 -3.97 19.42 -6.43
N ARG A 346 -3.93 18.18 -6.94
CA ARG A 346 -2.68 17.54 -7.40
C ARG A 346 -2.05 18.26 -8.60
N ARG A 347 -2.86 18.85 -9.48
CA ARG A 347 -2.35 19.76 -10.52
C ARG A 347 -1.75 21.02 -9.91
N GLY A 348 -2.36 21.56 -8.86
CA GLY A 348 -1.80 22.66 -8.07
C GLY A 348 -0.44 22.32 -7.46
N LEU A 349 -0.32 21.14 -6.83
CA LEU A 349 0.96 20.61 -6.32
C LEU A 349 2.02 20.55 -7.43
N LEU A 350 1.65 20.01 -8.60
CA LEU A 350 2.54 19.91 -9.75
C LEU A 350 3.01 21.29 -10.25
N ARG A 351 2.11 22.28 -10.31
CA ARG A 351 2.43 23.66 -10.70
C ARG A 351 3.38 24.32 -9.71
N LEU A 352 3.17 24.08 -8.42
CA LEU A 352 4.05 24.58 -7.37
C LEU A 352 5.48 24.04 -7.54
N LYS A 353 5.62 22.73 -7.80
CA LYS A 353 6.91 22.10 -8.10
C LYS A 353 7.56 22.64 -9.39
N LYS A 354 6.77 23.15 -10.34
CA LYS A 354 7.27 23.85 -11.54
C LYS A 354 7.57 25.34 -11.31
N GLY A 355 7.27 25.88 -10.11
CA GLY A 355 7.52 27.27 -9.72
C GLY A 355 6.33 28.23 -9.90
N ASP A 356 5.18 27.77 -10.37
CA ASP A 356 3.97 28.61 -10.52
C ASP A 356 3.13 28.59 -9.23
N VAL A 357 3.50 29.44 -8.29
CA VAL A 357 2.93 29.48 -6.94
C VAL A 357 1.48 29.99 -6.92
N VAL A 358 1.16 30.99 -7.74
CA VAL A 358 -0.17 31.63 -7.74
C VAL A 358 -1.21 30.67 -8.32
N ALA A 359 -0.93 30.08 -9.47
CA ALA A 359 -1.84 29.08 -10.06
C ALA A 359 -1.92 27.80 -9.22
N ALA A 360 -0.88 27.50 -8.43
CA ALA A 360 -0.92 26.42 -7.45
C ALA A 360 -1.88 26.71 -6.28
N ALA A 361 -1.82 27.91 -5.70
CA ALA A 361 -2.72 28.32 -4.63
C ALA A 361 -4.20 28.27 -5.07
N GLN A 362 -4.48 28.73 -6.31
CA GLN A 362 -5.81 28.68 -6.90
C GLN A 362 -6.35 27.25 -7.06
N ASP A 363 -5.49 26.29 -7.41
CA ASP A 363 -5.87 24.90 -7.59
C ASP A 363 -5.97 24.16 -6.24
N LEU A 364 -5.12 24.47 -5.25
CA LEU A 364 -5.09 23.79 -3.95
C LEU A 364 -6.21 24.26 -3.00
N GLN A 365 -6.66 25.51 -3.11
CA GLN A 365 -7.69 26.05 -2.20
C GLN A 365 -9.01 25.28 -2.25
N CYS A 366 -9.30 24.61 -3.37
CA CYS A 366 -10.55 23.86 -3.53
C CYS A 366 -10.71 22.69 -2.56
N LEU A 367 -9.60 22.08 -2.11
CA LEU A 367 -9.62 21.01 -1.11
C LEU A 367 -9.67 21.54 0.32
N ALA A 368 -9.30 22.80 0.56
CA ALA A 368 -9.16 23.33 1.92
C ALA A 368 -10.46 23.27 2.74
N GLU A 369 -11.60 23.43 2.07
CA GLU A 369 -12.93 23.34 2.68
C GLU A 369 -13.63 21.99 2.47
N THR A 370 -13.20 21.18 1.51
CA THR A 370 -13.90 19.95 1.11
C THR A 370 -13.26 18.68 1.66
N ASP A 371 -11.93 18.58 1.62
CA ASP A 371 -11.16 17.44 2.15
C ASP A 371 -9.81 17.91 2.69
N ALA A 372 -9.83 18.39 3.93
CA ALA A 372 -8.63 18.85 4.63
C ALA A 372 -7.62 17.72 4.89
N GLN A 373 -8.04 16.45 4.89
CA GLN A 373 -7.14 15.31 5.12
C GLN A 373 -6.30 15.03 3.87
N ASP A 374 -6.91 14.97 2.68
CA ASP A 374 -6.15 14.78 1.44
C ASP A 374 -5.27 16.02 1.15
N LEU A 375 -5.74 17.24 1.44
CA LEU A 375 -4.90 18.43 1.36
C LEU A 375 -3.71 18.37 2.34
N GLY A 376 -3.94 17.96 3.58
CA GLY A 376 -2.86 17.77 4.57
C GLY A 376 -1.80 16.79 4.05
N PHE A 377 -2.23 15.67 3.45
CA PHE A 377 -1.31 14.74 2.79
C PHE A 377 -0.50 15.39 1.67
N LEU A 378 -1.14 16.19 0.79
CA LEU A 378 -0.43 16.90 -0.28
C LEU A 378 0.60 17.90 0.25
N LEU A 379 0.26 18.62 1.33
CA LEU A 379 1.14 19.61 1.95
C LEU A 379 2.37 18.95 2.60
N CYS A 380 2.26 17.71 3.09
CA CYS A 380 3.42 16.95 3.57
C CYS A 380 4.43 16.60 2.46
N LEU A 381 4.04 16.67 1.17
CA LEU A 381 4.94 16.44 0.04
C LEU A 381 5.73 17.69 -0.37
N LEU A 382 5.49 18.81 0.30
CA LEU A 382 6.13 20.09 0.04
C LEU A 382 7.23 20.38 1.04
N GLU A 383 8.34 20.91 0.52
CA GLU A 383 9.43 21.44 1.34
C GLU A 383 8.95 22.63 2.16
N ALA A 384 9.62 22.93 3.27
CA ALA A 384 9.25 24.05 4.13
C ALA A 384 9.24 25.41 3.38
N SER A 385 10.18 25.60 2.44
CA SER A 385 10.26 26.78 1.58
C SER A 385 9.06 26.91 0.63
N GLU A 386 8.63 25.80 0.02
CA GLU A 386 7.47 25.72 -0.86
C GLU A 386 6.17 25.92 -0.08
N ARG A 387 6.06 25.38 1.14
CA ARG A 387 4.92 25.63 2.03
C ARG A 387 4.84 27.10 2.42
N GLN A 388 5.98 27.73 2.70
CA GLN A 388 6.03 29.16 3.02
C GLN A 388 5.62 30.03 1.82
N SER A 389 6.10 29.74 0.61
CA SER A 389 5.72 30.49 -0.59
C SER A 389 4.23 30.30 -0.93
N LEU A 390 3.70 29.08 -0.80
CA LEU A 390 2.28 28.80 -0.97
C LEU A 390 1.43 29.55 0.05
N THR A 391 1.86 29.59 1.32
CA THR A 391 1.16 30.32 2.38
C THR A 391 1.11 31.82 2.06
N GLN A 392 2.23 32.40 1.62
CA GLN A 392 2.30 33.82 1.24
C GLN A 392 1.37 34.13 0.06
N ALA A 393 1.36 33.30 -0.98
CA ALA A 393 0.47 33.48 -2.13
C ALA A 393 -1.01 33.36 -1.74
N ALA A 394 -1.36 32.36 -0.91
CA ALA A 394 -2.72 32.19 -0.41
C ALA A 394 -3.17 33.37 0.45
N VAL A 395 -2.29 33.94 1.27
CA VAL A 395 -2.58 35.16 2.04
C VAL A 395 -2.84 36.33 1.10
N GLN A 396 -1.95 36.59 0.15
CA GLN A 396 -2.11 37.70 -0.80
C GLN A 396 -3.44 37.61 -1.57
N GLU A 397 -3.77 36.43 -2.11
CA GLU A 397 -5.03 36.24 -2.84
C GLU A 397 -6.28 36.33 -1.94
N ALA A 398 -6.20 35.88 -0.69
CA ALA A 398 -7.30 36.10 0.24
C ALA A 398 -7.48 37.60 0.57
N ASP A 399 -6.40 38.38 0.71
CA ASP A 399 -6.50 39.81 1.00
C ASP A 399 -7.06 40.59 -0.21
N THR A 400 -6.66 40.24 -1.43
CA THR A 400 -7.22 40.85 -2.65
C THR A 400 -8.72 40.57 -2.75
N LEU A 401 -9.17 39.33 -2.51
CA LEU A 401 -10.58 38.96 -2.58
C LEU A 401 -11.42 39.57 -1.46
N LEU A 402 -10.90 39.68 -0.23
CA LEU A 402 -11.59 40.35 0.87
C LEU A 402 -11.75 41.85 0.59
N ASN A 403 -10.71 42.51 0.08
CA ASN A 403 -10.80 43.92 -0.32
C ASN A 403 -11.79 44.16 -1.47
N LEU A 404 -12.00 43.17 -2.33
CA LEU A 404 -13.01 43.18 -3.39
C LEU A 404 -14.43 42.82 -2.88
N GLY A 405 -14.59 42.51 -1.59
CA GLY A 405 -15.88 42.12 -1.00
C GLY A 405 -16.36 40.74 -1.46
N GLN A 406 -15.43 39.81 -1.73
CA GLN A 406 -15.74 38.44 -2.17
C GLN A 406 -15.32 37.39 -1.12
N PRO A 407 -15.89 37.41 0.10
CA PRO A 407 -15.46 36.53 1.20
C PRO A 407 -15.66 35.04 0.88
N ARG A 408 -16.66 34.69 0.08
CA ARG A 408 -16.91 33.28 -0.30
C ARG A 408 -15.76 32.67 -1.09
N GLN A 409 -15.09 33.45 -1.94
CA GLN A 409 -13.94 32.98 -2.69
C GLN A 409 -12.66 33.05 -1.86
N ALA A 410 -12.56 34.06 -0.97
CA ALA A 410 -11.42 34.21 -0.07
C ALA A 410 -11.31 33.07 0.96
N LEU A 411 -12.43 32.47 1.38
CA LEU A 411 -12.46 31.43 2.41
C LEU A 411 -11.52 30.25 2.13
N GLY A 412 -11.52 29.73 0.90
CA GLY A 412 -10.66 28.61 0.52
C GLY A 412 -9.17 28.96 0.64
N TYR A 413 -8.78 30.18 0.26
CA TYR A 413 -7.41 30.67 0.41
C TYR A 413 -7.02 30.90 1.87
N CYS A 414 -7.94 31.43 2.69
CA CYS A 414 -7.74 31.57 4.13
C CYS A 414 -7.48 30.22 4.80
N SER A 415 -8.28 29.19 4.48
CA SER A 415 -8.09 27.85 5.02
C SER A 415 -6.83 27.16 4.48
N LEU A 416 -6.48 27.37 3.21
CA LEU A 416 -5.22 26.89 2.64
C LEU A 416 -4.01 27.48 3.38
N ALA A 417 -4.03 28.78 3.67
CA ALA A 417 -2.96 29.45 4.41
C ALA A 417 -2.77 28.87 5.82
N ILE A 418 -3.86 28.55 6.53
CA ILE A 418 -3.81 27.92 7.86
C ILE A 418 -3.23 26.50 7.77
N LEU A 419 -3.65 25.71 6.79
CA LEU A 419 -3.19 24.33 6.64
C LEU A 419 -1.71 24.26 6.20
N ALA A 420 -1.26 25.17 5.32
CA ALA A 420 0.11 25.20 4.82
C ALA A 420 1.11 25.87 5.78
N GLY A 421 0.72 26.97 6.42
CA GLY A 421 1.58 27.78 7.29
C GLY A 421 1.51 27.41 8.77
N GLY A 422 0.64 26.46 9.13
CA GLY A 422 0.30 26.15 10.52
C GLY A 422 -0.74 27.13 11.08
N SER A 423 -1.24 26.83 12.29
CA SER A 423 -2.26 27.61 13.01
C SER A 423 -1.73 28.95 13.55
N SER A 424 -1.04 29.72 12.71
CA SER A 424 -0.65 31.09 13.05
C SER A 424 -1.88 31.93 13.37
N THR A 425 -1.83 32.62 14.50
CA THR A 425 -2.89 33.52 14.98
C THR A 425 -3.34 34.53 13.92
N CYS A 426 -2.43 35.03 13.07
CA CYS A 426 -2.79 35.97 12.00
C CYS A 426 -3.66 35.33 10.91
N HIS A 427 -3.41 34.08 10.53
CA HIS A 427 -4.21 33.37 9.53
C HIS A 427 -5.59 32.99 10.08
N LEU A 428 -5.67 32.59 11.36
CA LEU A 428 -6.93 32.33 12.06
C LEU A 428 -7.81 33.59 12.14
N ARG A 429 -7.23 34.74 12.48
CA ARG A 429 -7.96 36.03 12.47
C ARG A 429 -8.54 36.34 11.09
N ARG A 430 -7.75 36.16 10.02
CA ARG A 430 -8.20 36.41 8.64
C ARG A 430 -9.32 35.47 8.19
N ARG A 431 -9.30 34.22 8.63
CA ARG A 431 -10.42 33.31 8.35
C ARG A 431 -11.65 33.67 9.17
N ALA A 432 -11.48 34.05 10.43
CA ALA A 432 -12.58 34.49 11.29
C ALA A 432 -13.30 35.72 10.72
N THR A 433 -12.57 36.72 10.19
CA THR A 433 -13.19 37.88 9.53
C THR A 433 -13.97 37.47 8.28
N CYS A 434 -13.39 36.62 7.44
CA CYS A 434 -14.04 36.07 6.25
C CYS A 434 -15.34 35.31 6.59
N LEU A 435 -15.30 34.42 7.59
CA LEU A 435 -16.47 33.67 8.06
C LEU A 435 -17.53 34.56 8.69
N ALA A 436 -17.13 35.65 9.37
CA ALA A 436 -18.06 36.62 9.94
C ALA A 436 -18.88 37.33 8.85
N GLU A 437 -18.25 37.69 7.71
CA GLU A 437 -18.96 38.28 6.57
C GLU A 437 -19.91 37.29 5.89
N LEU A 438 -19.58 35.99 5.92
CA LEU A 438 -20.43 34.90 5.44
C LEU A 438 -21.52 34.48 6.45
N GLN A 439 -21.57 35.11 7.62
CA GLN A 439 -22.49 34.79 8.73
C GLN A 439 -22.31 33.37 9.30
N GLU A 440 -21.14 32.75 9.09
CA GLU A 440 -20.77 31.47 9.71
C GLU A 440 -20.16 31.70 11.11
N PHE A 441 -20.95 32.34 11.99
CA PHE A 441 -20.48 32.86 13.28
C PHE A 441 -19.88 31.80 14.21
N SER A 442 -20.39 30.57 14.18
CA SER A 442 -19.90 29.48 15.03
C SER A 442 -18.47 29.05 14.67
N ARG A 443 -18.16 28.91 13.38
CA ARG A 443 -16.81 28.58 12.89
C ARG A 443 -15.84 29.74 13.14
N ALA A 444 -16.29 30.97 12.88
CA ALA A 444 -15.50 32.17 13.15
C ALA A 444 -15.12 32.29 14.64
N LEU A 445 -16.08 31.99 15.53
CA LEU A 445 -15.85 31.99 16.98
C LEU A 445 -14.84 30.92 17.39
N GLY A 446 -14.91 29.72 16.79
CA GLY A 446 -13.95 28.65 17.04
C GLY A 446 -12.50 29.04 16.71
N ASP A 447 -12.30 29.71 15.57
CA ASP A 447 -10.97 30.23 15.18
C ASP A 447 -10.48 31.31 16.16
N LEU A 448 -11.35 32.23 16.55
CA LEU A 448 -11.01 33.33 17.44
C LEU A 448 -10.76 32.87 18.88
N ASP A 449 -11.52 31.90 19.38
CA ASP A 449 -11.28 31.27 20.68
C ASP A 449 -9.96 30.47 20.68
N HIS A 450 -9.50 29.97 19.53
CA HIS A 450 -8.17 29.36 19.41
C HIS A 450 -7.07 30.43 19.52
N VAL A 451 -7.24 31.57 18.84
CA VAL A 451 -6.32 32.72 18.93
C VAL A 451 -6.17 33.22 20.37
N LEU A 452 -7.29 33.35 21.10
CA LEU A 452 -7.29 33.82 22.49
C LEU A 452 -6.70 32.80 23.47
N ARG A 453 -6.82 31.49 23.19
CA ARG A 453 -6.28 30.41 24.05
C ARG A 453 -4.77 30.26 23.96
N GLU A 454 -4.18 30.41 22.78
CA GLU A 454 -2.73 30.26 22.62
C GLU A 454 -1.92 31.33 23.36
N GLY A 455 -2.58 32.40 23.81
CA GLY A 455 -1.97 33.48 24.58
C GLY A 455 -0.97 34.21 23.70
N SER A 456 -1.38 35.36 23.17
CA SER A 456 -0.54 36.21 22.33
C SER A 456 0.70 36.72 23.08
N ARG A 457 1.76 35.91 23.15
CA ARG A 457 3.06 36.33 23.67
C ARG A 457 3.69 37.45 22.83
N ASP A 458 3.28 37.55 21.55
CA ASP A 458 3.82 38.49 20.56
C ASP A 458 2.80 39.49 19.98
N SER A 459 1.52 39.49 20.38
CA SER A 459 0.53 40.37 19.74
C SER A 459 0.32 41.67 20.52
N ASP A 460 0.37 42.78 19.78
CA ASP A 460 0.17 44.12 20.31
C ASP A 460 -1.14 44.24 21.09
N LEU A 461 -1.16 45.04 22.15
CA LEU A 461 -2.34 45.25 23.00
C LEU A 461 -3.60 45.59 22.18
N GLN A 462 -3.42 46.35 21.09
CA GLN A 462 -4.48 46.71 20.16
C GLN A 462 -5.11 45.50 19.45
N THR A 463 -4.30 44.53 19.04
CA THR A 463 -4.80 43.31 18.39
C THR A 463 -5.59 42.44 19.36
N GLN A 464 -5.15 42.36 20.62
CA GLN A 464 -5.87 41.61 21.66
C GLN A 464 -7.23 42.23 21.95
N VAL A 465 -7.29 43.56 22.04
CA VAL A 465 -8.55 44.30 22.24
C VAL A 465 -9.50 44.05 21.06
N GLU A 466 -8.99 44.10 19.83
CA GLU A 466 -9.80 43.83 18.64
C GLU A 466 -10.27 42.38 18.55
N ASP A 467 -9.48 41.41 19.03
CA ASP A 467 -9.88 40.01 19.14
C ASP A 467 -11.07 39.85 20.11
N PHE A 468 -11.03 40.48 21.30
CA PHE A 468 -12.16 40.46 22.24
C PHE A 468 -13.40 41.20 21.70
N CYS A 469 -13.23 42.35 21.04
CA CYS A 469 -14.33 43.05 20.38
C CYS A 469 -14.97 42.20 19.26
N SER A 470 -14.15 41.55 18.44
CA SER A 470 -14.61 40.63 17.39
C SER A 470 -15.36 39.44 17.97
N ARG A 471 -14.87 38.87 19.08
CA ARG A 471 -15.52 37.77 19.79
C ARG A 471 -16.91 38.18 20.27
N GLY A 472 -17.03 39.36 20.88
CA GLY A 472 -18.32 39.89 21.31
C GLY A 472 -19.28 40.08 20.14
N ARG A 473 -18.83 40.61 18.99
CA ARG A 473 -19.67 40.75 17.79
C ARG A 473 -20.15 39.42 17.22
N LEU A 474 -19.29 38.40 17.20
CA LEU A 474 -19.66 37.05 16.75
C LEU A 474 -20.71 36.41 17.67
N LEU A 475 -20.56 36.60 18.99
CA LEU A 475 -21.51 36.11 19.98
C LEU A 475 -22.88 36.79 19.87
N LEU A 476 -22.92 38.09 19.57
CA LEU A 476 -24.16 38.78 19.22
C LEU A 476 -24.82 38.20 17.96
N GLY A 477 -24.03 37.85 16.94
CA GLY A 477 -24.52 37.18 15.74
C GLY A 477 -25.15 35.81 16.02
N LEU A 478 -24.70 35.13 17.07
CA LEU A 478 -25.27 33.86 17.57
C LEU A 478 -26.45 34.06 18.54
N GLY A 479 -26.73 35.29 18.97
CA GLY A 479 -27.77 35.62 19.94
C GLY A 479 -27.37 35.44 21.42
N ASP A 480 -26.10 35.19 21.72
CA ASP A 480 -25.60 35.09 23.10
C ASP A 480 -25.15 36.47 23.61
N GLU A 481 -26.13 37.27 24.04
CA GLU A 481 -25.89 38.62 24.58
C GLU A 481 -25.04 38.61 25.86
N ALA A 482 -25.14 37.55 26.68
CA ALA A 482 -24.45 37.46 27.96
C ALA A 482 -22.94 37.25 27.76
N ALA A 483 -22.58 36.28 26.91
CA ALA A 483 -21.18 36.04 26.57
C ALA A 483 -20.59 37.21 25.76
N ALA A 484 -21.39 37.85 24.90
CA ALA A 484 -20.97 39.05 24.17
C ALA A 484 -20.64 40.21 25.11
N ALA A 485 -21.50 40.48 26.09
CA ALA A 485 -21.27 41.49 27.12
C ALA A 485 -19.97 41.21 27.90
N GLY A 486 -19.71 39.95 28.24
CA GLY A 486 -18.47 39.53 28.90
C GLY A 486 -17.22 39.83 28.05
N ALA A 487 -17.26 39.53 26.75
CA ALA A 487 -16.16 39.81 25.83
C ALA A 487 -15.89 41.31 25.67
N PHE A 488 -16.95 42.12 25.54
CA PHE A 488 -16.81 43.59 25.48
C PHE A 488 -16.26 44.18 26.77
N ALA A 489 -16.70 43.69 27.93
CA ALA A 489 -16.16 44.13 29.22
C ALA A 489 -14.66 43.82 29.33
N GLN A 490 -14.22 42.64 28.89
CA GLN A 490 -12.80 42.28 28.83
C GLN A 490 -12.00 43.22 27.93
N ALA A 491 -12.50 43.53 26.72
CA ALA A 491 -11.85 44.48 25.81
C ALA A 491 -11.68 45.88 26.45
N LEU A 492 -12.74 46.38 27.10
CA LEU A 492 -12.75 47.70 27.75
C LEU A 492 -11.83 47.77 28.97
N HIS A 493 -11.70 46.67 29.72
CA HIS A 493 -10.75 46.59 30.84
C HIS A 493 -9.29 46.53 30.38
N LEU A 494 -9.02 45.94 29.21
CA LEU A 494 -7.67 45.88 28.65
C LEU A 494 -7.20 47.23 28.11
N ALA A 495 -7.96 47.86 27.21
CA ALA A 495 -7.65 49.19 26.69
C ALA A 495 -8.93 49.95 26.33
N PRO A 496 -9.39 50.88 27.20
CA PRO A 496 -10.71 51.49 27.06
C PRO A 496 -10.85 52.36 25.80
N THR A 497 -9.83 53.13 25.43
CA THR A 497 -9.90 54.04 24.27
C THR A 497 -9.95 53.29 22.93
N GLN A 498 -9.20 52.20 22.81
CA GLN A 498 -9.18 51.35 21.61
C GLN A 498 -10.45 50.49 21.50
N ALA A 499 -10.93 49.96 22.63
CA ALA A 499 -12.19 49.23 22.67
C ALA A 499 -13.38 50.15 22.32
N GLN A 500 -13.38 51.40 22.82
CA GLN A 500 -14.40 52.40 22.47
C GLN A 500 -14.47 52.65 20.97
N SER A 501 -13.34 52.88 20.30
CA SER A 501 -13.36 53.15 18.85
C SER A 501 -13.96 51.96 18.07
N SER A 502 -13.56 50.73 18.39
CA SER A 502 -14.08 49.51 17.73
C SER A 502 -15.58 49.30 18.00
N LEU A 503 -16.02 49.48 19.25
CA LEU A 503 -17.42 49.29 19.66
C LEU A 503 -18.35 50.40 19.18
N TRP A 504 -17.85 51.62 18.98
CA TRP A 504 -18.61 52.72 18.39
C TRP A 504 -18.85 52.52 16.90
N GLU A 505 -17.92 51.91 16.18
CA GLU A 505 -18.13 51.53 14.78
C GLU A 505 -19.12 50.38 14.65
N ARG A 506 -18.92 49.28 15.39
CA ARG A 506 -19.80 48.11 15.40
C ARG A 506 -19.76 47.45 16.79
N PRO A 507 -20.89 47.28 17.50
CA PRO A 507 -22.29 47.43 17.06
C PRO A 507 -22.86 48.86 17.18
N GLY A 508 -22.10 49.82 17.70
CA GLY A 508 -22.52 51.20 17.96
C GLY A 508 -22.59 51.52 19.45
N ARG A 509 -22.40 52.79 19.80
CA ARG A 509 -22.36 53.27 21.20
C ARG A 509 -23.58 52.85 22.02
N ALA A 510 -24.78 53.15 21.53
CA ALA A 510 -26.02 52.87 22.27
C ALA A 510 -26.33 51.36 22.36
N PRO A 511 -26.23 50.56 21.27
CA PRO A 511 -26.39 49.11 21.35
C PRO A 511 -25.41 48.44 22.32
N ALA A 512 -24.11 48.79 22.25
CA ALA A 512 -23.10 48.20 23.13
C ALA A 512 -23.35 48.53 24.61
N ALA A 513 -23.71 49.77 24.92
CA ALA A 513 -24.08 50.18 26.29
C ALA A 513 -25.36 49.48 26.79
N HIS A 514 -26.32 49.24 25.90
CA HIS A 514 -27.56 48.53 26.23
C HIS A 514 -27.31 47.06 26.59
N ILE A 515 -26.49 46.36 25.81
CA ILE A 515 -26.12 44.95 26.07
C ILE A 515 -25.44 44.80 27.44
N LEU A 516 -24.50 45.70 27.77
CA LEU A 516 -23.85 45.71 29.09
C LEU A 516 -24.81 46.05 30.24
N LEU A 517 -25.80 46.92 30.00
CA LEU A 517 -26.86 47.21 30.98
C LEU A 517 -27.73 45.98 31.25
N CYS A 518 -28.14 45.26 30.20
CA CYS A 518 -28.93 44.04 30.31
C CYS A 518 -28.16 42.98 31.10
N GLN A 519 -26.89 42.75 30.75
CA GLN A 519 -26.04 41.80 31.48
C GLN A 519 -25.87 42.19 32.96
N ALA A 520 -25.59 43.46 33.25
CA ALA A 520 -25.44 43.92 34.62
C ALA A 520 -26.74 43.73 35.45
N ARG A 521 -27.92 43.86 34.83
CA ARG A 521 -29.21 43.57 35.48
C ARG A 521 -29.40 42.08 35.73
N CYS A 522 -29.11 41.23 34.75
CA CYS A 522 -29.20 39.78 34.88
C CYS A 522 -28.29 39.27 36.01
N CYS A 523 -27.01 39.67 36.01
CA CYS A 523 -26.06 39.30 37.06
C CYS A 523 -26.51 39.79 38.46
N LEU A 524 -27.18 40.95 38.55
CA LEU A 524 -27.72 41.45 39.82
C LEU A 524 -28.87 40.58 40.34
N VAL A 525 -29.77 40.13 39.45
CA VAL A 525 -30.86 39.19 39.81
C VAL A 525 -30.30 37.84 40.26
N GLU A 526 -29.22 37.37 39.63
CA GLU A 526 -28.49 36.15 39.99
C GLU A 526 -27.58 36.30 41.23
N GLN A 527 -27.57 37.46 41.90
CA GLN A 527 -26.70 37.76 43.06
C GLN A 527 -25.18 37.70 42.77
N ARG A 528 -24.77 37.78 41.50
CA ARG A 528 -23.37 37.84 41.07
C ARG A 528 -22.87 39.29 41.06
N TYR A 529 -22.72 39.86 42.25
CA TYR A 529 -22.45 41.30 42.42
C TYR A 529 -21.16 41.81 41.77
N SER A 530 -20.10 40.99 41.77
CA SER A 530 -18.80 41.34 41.16
C SER A 530 -18.92 41.52 39.63
N GLU A 531 -19.59 40.59 38.96
CA GLU A 531 -19.81 40.63 37.52
C GLU A 531 -20.82 41.70 37.11
N ALA A 532 -21.85 41.91 37.92
CA ALA A 532 -22.79 43.01 37.74
C ALA A 532 -22.06 44.37 37.82
N TRP A 533 -21.09 44.49 38.75
CA TRP A 533 -20.27 45.70 38.90
C TRP A 533 -19.38 45.94 37.69
N THR A 534 -18.64 44.93 37.23
CA THR A 534 -17.73 45.06 36.08
C THR A 534 -18.49 45.39 34.79
N ALA A 535 -19.62 44.73 34.53
CA ALA A 535 -20.47 45.03 33.38
C ALA A 535 -21.03 46.46 33.43
N ALA A 536 -21.48 46.93 34.59
CA ALA A 536 -21.97 48.31 34.76
C ALA A 536 -20.85 49.35 34.61
N GLU A 537 -19.64 49.03 35.05
CA GLU A 537 -18.45 49.87 34.90
C GLU A 537 -18.00 49.96 33.44
N ALA A 538 -17.89 48.82 32.76
CA ALA A 538 -17.61 48.76 31.33
C ALA A 538 -18.66 49.54 30.51
N GLY A 539 -19.95 49.43 30.85
CA GLY A 539 -21.00 50.20 30.19
C GLY A 539 -20.84 51.72 30.34
N LEU A 540 -20.42 52.19 31.52
CA LEU A 540 -20.15 53.61 31.76
C LEU A 540 -18.88 54.12 31.07
N LEU A 541 -17.91 53.23 30.80
CA LEU A 541 -16.76 53.58 29.98
C LEU A 541 -17.18 53.85 28.52
N LEU A 542 -18.21 53.18 28.00
CA LEU A 542 -18.73 53.43 26.64
C LEU A 542 -19.65 54.64 26.55
N ASP A 543 -20.50 54.83 27.55
CA ASP A 543 -21.43 55.95 27.64
C ASP A 543 -21.47 56.53 29.06
N PRO A 544 -20.63 57.55 29.33
CA PRO A 544 -20.56 58.19 30.64
C PRO A 544 -21.87 58.86 31.06
N GLU A 545 -22.78 59.19 30.12
CA GLU A 545 -24.04 59.88 30.41
C GLU A 545 -25.24 58.93 30.54
N HIS A 546 -25.04 57.62 30.44
CA HIS A 546 -26.11 56.64 30.48
C HIS A 546 -26.78 56.56 31.87
N SER A 547 -27.91 57.25 32.04
CA SER A 547 -28.64 57.37 33.32
C SER A 547 -29.07 56.03 33.93
N GLY A 548 -29.33 55.01 33.10
CA GLY A 548 -29.69 53.66 33.54
C GLY A 548 -28.53 52.93 34.22
N LEU A 549 -27.30 53.10 33.72
CA LEU A 549 -26.10 52.45 34.23
C LEU A 549 -25.62 53.13 35.52
N LYS A 550 -25.69 54.47 35.58
CA LYS A 550 -25.43 55.25 36.82
C LYS A 550 -26.33 54.77 37.98
N ARG A 551 -27.63 54.62 37.72
CA ARG A 551 -28.61 54.12 38.71
C ARG A 551 -28.33 52.68 39.13
N LEU A 552 -28.02 51.79 38.19
CA LEU A 552 -27.73 50.38 38.48
C LEU A 552 -26.45 50.21 39.30
N LYS A 553 -25.37 50.93 38.96
CA LYS A 553 -24.10 50.93 39.71
C LYS A 553 -24.30 51.36 41.18
N ALA A 554 -25.11 52.39 41.41
CA ALA A 554 -25.46 52.84 42.77
C ALA A 554 -26.34 51.84 43.56
N ARG A 555 -27.12 51.02 42.86
CA ARG A 555 -27.93 49.95 43.47
C ARG A 555 -27.06 48.75 43.85
N ILE A 556 -26.18 48.30 42.96
CA ILE A 556 -25.22 47.22 43.21
C ILE A 556 -24.39 47.51 44.47
N ARG A 557 -23.89 48.75 44.64
CA ARG A 557 -23.16 49.15 45.87
C ARG A 557 -23.98 48.99 47.15
N ARG A 558 -25.27 49.32 47.12
CA ARG A 558 -26.16 49.24 48.29
C ARG A 558 -26.51 47.80 48.64
N GLU A 559 -26.77 46.96 47.64
CA GLU A 559 -27.11 45.55 47.84
C GLU A 559 -25.87 44.73 48.25
N ALA A 560 -24.70 45.00 47.66
CA ALA A 560 -23.45 44.35 48.07
C ALA A 560 -23.01 44.72 49.50
N SER A 561 -23.29 45.95 49.96
CA SER A 561 -22.98 46.39 51.34
C SER A 561 -24.01 45.96 52.39
N SER A 562 -25.23 45.59 51.97
CA SER A 562 -26.28 45.07 52.86
C SER A 562 -26.26 43.54 52.97
N GLY A 563 -25.75 42.81 51.96
CA GLY A 563 -25.54 41.35 52.02
C GLY A 563 -24.52 40.90 53.09
N CYS A 564 -23.57 41.75 53.49
CA CYS A 564 -22.68 41.50 54.63
C CYS A 564 -23.34 41.75 56.01
N ARG A 565 -24.62 42.10 56.06
CA ARG A 565 -25.36 42.36 57.32
C ARG A 565 -26.68 41.59 57.41
N LEU A 566 -26.70 40.29 57.13
CA LEU A 566 -27.81 39.42 57.54
C LEU A 566 -27.22 38.08 58.00
N HIS A 567 -27.14 37.92 59.32
CA HIS A 567 -26.95 36.65 60.03
C HIS A 567 -28.27 35.87 60.08
#